data_AF-A0A961JVE1-F1
#
_entry.id   AF-A0A961JVE1-F1
#
_cell.length_a   1.000
_cell.length_b   1.000
_cell.length_c   1.000
_cell.angle_alpha   90.00
_cell.angle_beta   90.00
_cell.angle_gamma   90.00
#
_symmetry.space_group_name_H-M   'P 1'
#
loop_
_entity.id
_entity.type
_entity.pdbx_description
1 polymer ?
#
loop_
_entity_poly.entity_id
_entity_poly.type
_entity_poly.pdbx_seq_one_letter_code
_entity_poly.pdbx_strand_id
1 'polypeptide(L)'
;MAYIRGTLGSDRLRGTNGKDLIDGRSGDDYIYGRAEDDSLYGGSGNDTIAGDDDANPYLVGDDRIFGESGNDRLYGNAGDDTIHGGGDNDRLSGDSGNDLLLGDSGHDWLDGGRGNDVLRGGNGRDTLYGADGRDYLQGGNGNDYLDGEDGNDTLYGGWGRDTLLGDDGRDKLVGEEGDDYLSGGRGADVLKANEGNDTLIGGHGGDILIGGSDDDIFVFLSLAASRPGTSGGEPLFDQIRATSSAAATPAAAFEDGDLIDLSGIDANKTWSGDQAFRWGGIYNGGARETGTLYVTNNGSDTLVLANVDRDDGWDFKIEIEDGRRGAGWYLDDDFIL
;
A
#
# COMPACT_ATOMS: atom_id res chain seq x y z
N MET A 1 -24.65 -26.13 -18.26
CA MET A 1 -25.15 -26.47 -16.92
C MET A 1 -25.27 -27.95 -16.69
N ALA A 2 -24.10 -28.57 -16.50
CA ALA A 2 -24.02 -29.83 -15.77
C ALA A 2 -24.01 -29.54 -14.27
N TYR A 3 -24.42 -30.56 -13.50
CA TYR A 3 -24.28 -30.57 -12.05
C TYR A 3 -23.42 -31.77 -11.67
N ILE A 4 -22.30 -31.51 -11.01
CA ILE A 4 -21.31 -32.52 -10.62
C ILE A 4 -21.17 -32.46 -9.10
N ARG A 5 -21.26 -33.62 -8.46
CA ARG A 5 -21.16 -33.73 -7.01
C ARG A 5 -20.18 -34.83 -6.63
N GLY A 6 -19.24 -34.49 -5.76
CA GLY A 6 -18.30 -35.38 -5.13
C GLY A 6 -18.94 -36.32 -4.10
N THR A 7 -18.09 -37.13 -3.51
CA THR A 7 -18.37 -38.11 -2.48
C THR A 7 -18.27 -37.46 -1.10
N LEU A 8 -17.61 -38.10 -0.15
CA LEU A 8 -17.30 -37.54 1.17
C LEU A 8 -15.81 -37.73 1.50
N GLY A 9 -15.02 -38.11 0.51
CA GLY A 9 -13.57 -38.16 0.59
C GLY A 9 -13.01 -37.60 -0.70
N SER A 10 -11.69 -37.45 -0.75
CA SER A 10 -10.99 -36.79 -1.86
C SER A 10 -11.40 -37.26 -3.25
N ASP A 11 -11.85 -36.31 -4.04
CA ASP A 11 -12.33 -36.48 -5.40
C ASP A 11 -11.48 -35.71 -6.41
N ARG A 12 -11.62 -36.11 -7.68
CA ARG A 12 -11.14 -35.34 -8.82
C ARG A 12 -12.32 -35.06 -9.72
N LEU A 13 -12.81 -33.83 -9.68
CA LEU A 13 -13.99 -33.37 -10.39
C LEU A 13 -13.57 -32.49 -11.57
N ARG A 14 -14.26 -32.65 -12.70
CA ARG A 14 -13.98 -31.88 -13.91
C ARG A 14 -15.27 -31.52 -14.62
N GLY A 15 -15.45 -30.23 -14.87
CA GLY A 15 -16.55 -29.67 -15.63
C GLY A 15 -16.55 -30.05 -17.10
N THR A 16 -17.55 -29.53 -17.79
CA THR A 16 -17.71 -29.56 -19.24
C THR A 16 -17.03 -28.34 -19.84
N ASN A 17 -17.49 -27.83 -20.99
CA ASN A 17 -16.96 -26.60 -21.58
C ASN A 17 -18.06 -25.52 -21.56
N GLY A 18 -18.92 -25.54 -20.55
CA GLY A 18 -19.92 -24.50 -20.46
C GLY A 18 -20.71 -24.59 -19.19
N LYS A 19 -20.57 -23.59 -18.33
CA LYS A 19 -21.34 -23.32 -17.12
C LYS A 19 -21.73 -24.54 -16.34
N ASP A 20 -21.03 -24.84 -15.27
CA ASP A 20 -21.17 -26.01 -14.46
C ASP A 20 -21.31 -25.60 -12.99
N LEU A 21 -22.02 -26.45 -12.24
CA LEU A 21 -22.08 -26.35 -10.79
C LEU A 21 -21.39 -27.59 -10.23
N ILE A 22 -20.27 -27.40 -9.55
CA ILE A 22 -19.43 -28.47 -9.02
C ILE A 22 -19.32 -28.32 -7.49
N ASP A 23 -19.59 -29.41 -6.78
CA ASP A 23 -19.65 -29.47 -5.31
C ASP A 23 -18.79 -30.65 -4.82
N GLY A 24 -17.61 -30.37 -4.24
CA GLY A 24 -16.63 -31.34 -3.74
C GLY A 24 -17.09 -32.04 -2.45
N ARG A 25 -17.71 -31.26 -1.57
CA ARG A 25 -18.30 -31.65 -0.28
C ARG A 25 -17.28 -31.86 0.82
N SER A 26 -16.65 -33.02 0.88
CA SER A 26 -15.75 -33.35 1.98
C SER A 26 -14.56 -34.15 1.47
N GLY A 27 -13.41 -33.93 2.09
CA GLY A 27 -12.14 -34.50 1.66
C GLY A 27 -11.36 -33.45 0.88
N ASP A 28 -10.06 -33.71 0.69
CA ASP A 28 -9.19 -32.83 -0.08
C ASP A 28 -9.44 -33.06 -1.58
N ASP A 29 -10.12 -32.13 -2.24
CA ASP A 29 -10.65 -32.28 -3.60
C ASP A 29 -9.83 -31.51 -4.65
N TYR A 30 -9.85 -32.02 -5.89
CA TYR A 30 -9.31 -31.34 -7.06
C TYR A 30 -10.45 -31.03 -8.02
N ILE A 31 -10.78 -29.74 -8.19
CA ILE A 31 -11.90 -29.27 -8.99
C ILE A 31 -11.38 -28.42 -10.15
N TYR A 32 -11.88 -28.71 -11.36
CA TYR A 32 -11.59 -27.93 -12.57
C TYR A 32 -12.91 -27.55 -13.25
N GLY A 33 -13.24 -26.26 -13.34
CA GLY A 33 -14.41 -25.75 -14.04
C GLY A 33 -14.29 -25.92 -15.56
N ARG A 34 -13.21 -25.35 -16.09
CA ARG A 34 -12.65 -25.35 -17.45
C ARG A 34 -12.92 -24.10 -18.28
N ALA A 35 -14.17 -23.81 -18.57
CA ALA A 35 -14.53 -22.81 -19.56
C ALA A 35 -15.97 -22.32 -19.33
N GLU A 36 -16.14 -21.01 -19.50
CA GLU A 36 -17.36 -20.27 -19.20
C GLU A 36 -17.74 -20.28 -17.72
N ASP A 37 -18.59 -19.34 -17.33
CA ASP A 37 -18.92 -19.05 -15.93
C ASP A 37 -19.44 -20.27 -15.15
N ASP A 38 -18.60 -20.77 -14.26
CA ASP A 38 -18.84 -21.91 -13.40
C ASP A 38 -19.12 -21.49 -11.95
N SER A 39 -19.61 -22.42 -11.14
CA SER A 39 -19.75 -22.26 -9.70
C SER A 39 -19.18 -23.48 -9.01
N LEU A 40 -18.09 -23.28 -8.29
CA LEU A 40 -17.21 -24.32 -7.77
C LEU A 40 -17.15 -24.21 -6.24
N TYR A 41 -17.46 -25.31 -5.55
CA TYR A 41 -17.46 -25.40 -4.10
C TYR A 41 -16.53 -26.53 -3.67
N GLY A 42 -15.48 -26.21 -2.90
CA GLY A 42 -14.56 -27.19 -2.31
C GLY A 42 -15.25 -27.97 -1.21
N GLY A 43 -15.63 -27.25 -0.16
CA GLY A 43 -16.37 -27.82 0.97
C GLY A 43 -15.47 -27.92 2.19
N SER A 44 -15.44 -29.09 2.81
CA SER A 44 -14.54 -29.34 3.94
C SER A 44 -13.33 -30.14 3.50
N GLY A 45 -12.12 -29.63 3.71
CA GLY A 45 -10.91 -30.29 3.22
C GLY A 45 -9.90 -29.24 2.80
N ASN A 46 -8.69 -29.64 2.44
CA ASN A 46 -7.77 -28.72 1.79
C ASN A 46 -7.88 -28.95 0.29
N ASP A 47 -8.62 -28.07 -0.37
CA ASP A 47 -9.04 -28.23 -1.74
C ASP A 47 -8.10 -27.50 -2.71
N THR A 48 -8.16 -27.91 -3.97
CA THR A 48 -7.51 -27.21 -5.07
C THR A 48 -8.52 -27.02 -6.18
N ILE A 49 -8.89 -25.77 -6.42
CA ILE A 49 -9.95 -25.39 -7.36
C ILE A 49 -9.36 -24.45 -8.40
N ALA A 50 -9.57 -24.79 -9.68
CA ALA A 50 -9.28 -23.91 -10.80
C ALA A 50 -10.59 -23.63 -11.56
N GLY A 51 -10.89 -22.33 -11.73
CA GLY A 51 -11.98 -21.82 -12.55
C GLY A 51 -11.82 -22.32 -13.98
N ASP A 52 -10.82 -21.78 -14.68
CA ASP A 52 -10.43 -22.25 -16.01
C ASP A 52 -9.23 -23.23 -16.01
N ASP A 53 -9.20 -24.13 -16.99
CA ASP A 53 -8.12 -25.13 -17.20
C ASP A 53 -7.62 -25.12 -18.66
N ASP A 54 -8.26 -24.34 -19.53
CA ASP A 54 -7.96 -24.42 -20.95
C ASP A 54 -6.88 -23.41 -21.34
N ALA A 55 -5.76 -23.94 -21.85
CA ALA A 55 -4.72 -23.22 -22.57
C ALA A 55 -5.22 -22.47 -23.85
N ASN A 56 -6.54 -22.35 -24.00
CA ASN A 56 -7.22 -21.69 -25.09
C ASN A 56 -7.75 -20.33 -24.60
N PRO A 57 -7.11 -19.21 -24.97
CA PRO A 57 -7.49 -17.86 -24.51
C PRO A 57 -8.85 -17.37 -25.03
N TYR A 58 -9.62 -18.22 -25.70
CA TYR A 58 -10.98 -17.95 -26.18
C TYR A 58 -12.06 -18.66 -25.37
N LEU A 59 -11.66 -19.47 -24.39
CA LEU A 59 -12.54 -20.13 -23.44
C LEU A 59 -12.19 -19.55 -22.08
N VAL A 60 -12.90 -18.48 -21.74
CA VAL A 60 -12.71 -17.63 -20.56
C VAL A 60 -14.04 -17.62 -19.84
N GLY A 61 -14.06 -17.86 -18.54
CA GLY A 61 -15.25 -17.85 -17.68
C GLY A 61 -15.12 -16.83 -16.56
N ASP A 62 -16.21 -16.14 -16.23
CA ASP A 62 -16.27 -15.33 -15.02
C ASP A 62 -16.77 -16.22 -13.87
N ASP A 63 -15.85 -16.85 -13.16
CA ASP A 63 -16.14 -17.96 -12.25
C ASP A 63 -16.50 -17.50 -10.83
N ARG A 64 -17.23 -18.38 -10.13
CA ARG A 64 -17.47 -18.25 -8.69
C ARG A 64 -16.85 -19.43 -7.96
N ILE A 65 -15.85 -19.15 -7.15
CA ILE A 65 -15.06 -20.16 -6.45
C ILE A 65 -15.23 -19.97 -4.94
N PHE A 66 -15.56 -21.05 -4.23
CA PHE A 66 -15.71 -21.09 -2.78
C PHE A 66 -14.87 -22.23 -2.22
N GLY A 67 -13.83 -21.93 -1.42
CA GLY A 67 -13.06 -22.93 -0.67
C GLY A 67 -13.88 -23.54 0.47
N GLU A 68 -14.54 -22.66 1.23
CA GLU A 68 -15.34 -22.94 2.43
C GLU A 68 -14.51 -23.21 3.68
N SER A 69 -14.02 -24.43 3.92
CA SER A 69 -13.27 -24.72 5.15
C SER A 69 -12.06 -25.61 4.91
N GLY A 70 -10.91 -25.16 5.40
CA GLY A 70 -9.63 -25.83 5.24
C GLY A 70 -8.65 -24.90 4.54
N ASN A 71 -7.42 -25.36 4.30
CA ASN A 71 -6.39 -24.50 3.71
C ASN A 71 -6.34 -24.72 2.21
N ASP A 72 -7.09 -23.91 1.48
CA ASP A 72 -7.41 -24.12 0.08
C ASP A 72 -6.42 -23.44 -0.86
N ARG A 73 -6.44 -23.89 -2.12
CA ARG A 73 -5.75 -23.25 -3.24
C ARG A 73 -6.75 -22.98 -4.35
N LEU A 74 -7.05 -21.72 -4.57
CA LEU A 74 -8.11 -21.26 -5.45
C LEU A 74 -7.49 -20.40 -6.55
N TYR A 75 -7.76 -20.75 -7.81
CA TYR A 75 -7.25 -20.07 -8.99
C TYR A 75 -8.41 -19.69 -9.91
N GLY A 76 -8.61 -18.40 -10.16
CA GLY A 76 -9.56 -17.90 -11.15
C GLY A 76 -9.10 -18.22 -12.57
N ASN A 77 -7.86 -17.82 -12.87
CA ASN A 77 -7.17 -17.93 -14.16
C ASN A 77 -7.52 -16.79 -15.12
N ALA A 78 -8.51 -16.96 -15.98
CA ALA A 78 -8.83 -15.94 -16.98
C ALA A 78 -10.30 -15.60 -16.87
N GLY A 79 -10.62 -14.32 -16.83
CA GLY A 79 -12.00 -13.85 -16.66
C GLY A 79 -12.12 -12.97 -15.44
N ASP A 80 -13.26 -12.30 -15.29
CA ASP A 80 -13.51 -11.47 -14.11
C ASP A 80 -14.09 -12.38 -13.00
N ASP A 81 -13.22 -12.94 -12.16
CA ASP A 81 -13.55 -14.00 -11.21
C ASP A 81 -14.00 -13.48 -9.84
N THR A 82 -14.75 -14.29 -9.11
CA THR A 82 -15.08 -14.07 -7.69
C THR A 82 -14.65 -15.27 -6.87
N ILE A 83 -13.69 -15.06 -5.98
CA ILE A 83 -13.05 -16.12 -5.18
C ILE A 83 -13.21 -15.83 -3.70
N HIS A 84 -13.75 -16.81 -2.97
CA HIS A 84 -13.88 -16.80 -1.51
C HIS A 84 -13.05 -17.94 -0.92
N GLY A 85 -12.07 -17.63 -0.07
CA GLY A 85 -11.30 -18.60 0.71
C GLY A 85 -12.19 -19.28 1.73
N GLY A 86 -12.67 -18.49 2.69
CA GLY A 86 -13.62 -18.90 3.70
C GLY A 86 -12.99 -18.98 5.08
N GLY A 87 -12.82 -20.19 5.61
CA GLY A 87 -12.20 -20.41 6.90
C GLY A 87 -10.88 -21.15 6.79
N ASP A 88 -9.96 -20.83 7.71
CA ASP A 88 -8.57 -21.33 7.75
C ASP A 88 -7.67 -20.56 6.76
N ASN A 89 -6.45 -21.05 6.45
CA ASN A 89 -5.44 -20.21 5.77
C ASN A 89 -5.36 -20.56 4.29
N ASP A 90 -5.86 -19.67 3.46
CA ASP A 90 -6.07 -19.93 2.04
C ASP A 90 -5.01 -19.29 1.14
N ARG A 91 -4.95 -19.77 -0.10
CA ARG A 91 -4.21 -19.15 -1.20
C ARG A 91 -5.14 -18.89 -2.37
N LEU A 92 -5.31 -17.63 -2.72
CA LEU A 92 -6.18 -17.17 -3.80
C LEU A 92 -5.34 -16.48 -4.87
N SER A 93 -5.65 -16.76 -6.13
CA SER A 93 -5.03 -16.15 -7.33
C SER A 93 -6.12 -15.79 -8.32
N GLY A 94 -6.24 -14.51 -8.69
CA GLY A 94 -7.15 -14.04 -9.75
C GLY A 94 -6.58 -14.31 -11.15
N ASP A 95 -5.26 -14.11 -11.30
CA ASP A 95 -4.46 -14.25 -12.52
C ASP A 95 -4.74 -13.19 -13.60
N SER A 96 -5.84 -13.23 -14.33
CA SER A 96 -6.09 -12.24 -15.39
C SER A 96 -7.56 -11.91 -15.55
N GLY A 97 -7.89 -10.64 -15.43
CA GLY A 97 -9.27 -10.18 -15.31
C GLY A 97 -9.36 -9.11 -14.26
N ASN A 98 -10.56 -8.61 -13.98
CA ASN A 98 -10.80 -7.74 -12.84
C ASN A 98 -11.48 -8.58 -11.76
N ASP A 99 -10.69 -9.08 -10.84
CA ASP A 99 -11.07 -10.14 -9.93
C ASP A 99 -11.52 -9.59 -8.57
N LEU A 100 -12.38 -10.35 -7.89
CA LEU A 100 -12.75 -10.14 -6.49
C LEU A 100 -12.25 -11.31 -5.65
N LEU A 101 -11.24 -11.06 -4.82
CA LEU A 101 -10.65 -12.06 -3.92
C LEU A 101 -10.98 -11.71 -2.46
N LEU A 102 -11.53 -12.69 -1.74
CA LEU A 102 -11.95 -12.56 -0.34
C LEU A 102 -11.32 -13.71 0.47
N GLY A 103 -10.37 -13.40 1.35
CA GLY A 103 -9.74 -14.38 2.25
C GLY A 103 -10.70 -14.84 3.36
N ASP A 104 -11.50 -13.90 3.86
CA ASP A 104 -12.50 -14.07 4.93
C ASP A 104 -11.90 -14.28 6.32
N SER A 105 -11.55 -15.50 6.73
CA SER A 105 -11.01 -15.75 8.08
C SER A 105 -9.85 -16.72 8.03
N GLY A 106 -8.66 -16.26 8.41
CA GLY A 106 -7.48 -17.04 8.10
C GLY A 106 -6.19 -16.28 8.30
N HIS A 107 -5.12 -16.80 7.73
CA HIS A 107 -3.92 -16.03 7.44
C HIS A 107 -3.69 -16.22 5.95
N ASP A 108 -4.37 -15.39 5.19
CA ASP A 108 -4.63 -15.65 3.78
C ASP A 108 -3.56 -14.99 2.91
N TRP A 109 -3.33 -15.62 1.77
CA TRP A 109 -2.45 -15.08 0.73
C TRP A 109 -3.28 -14.86 -0.52
N LEU A 110 -3.35 -13.62 -0.99
CA LEU A 110 -4.15 -13.19 -2.14
C LEU A 110 -3.24 -12.51 -3.16
N ASP A 111 -3.41 -12.85 -4.43
CA ASP A 111 -2.73 -12.24 -5.58
C ASP A 111 -3.77 -11.95 -6.66
N GLY A 112 -3.93 -10.66 -7.00
CA GLY A 112 -4.87 -10.22 -8.03
C GLY A 112 -4.42 -10.65 -9.42
N GLY A 113 -3.14 -10.50 -9.72
CA GLY A 113 -2.57 -10.80 -11.02
C GLY A 113 -2.68 -9.60 -11.96
N ARG A 114 -3.36 -9.75 -13.10
CA ARG A 114 -3.49 -8.67 -14.09
C ARG A 114 -4.90 -8.15 -14.15
N GLY A 115 -5.07 -6.87 -13.85
CA GLY A 115 -6.29 -6.15 -14.13
C GLY A 115 -6.54 -5.06 -13.11
N ASN A 116 -7.80 -4.87 -12.71
CA ASN A 116 -8.11 -3.91 -11.66
C ASN A 116 -8.88 -4.69 -10.60
N ASP A 117 -8.14 -5.19 -9.63
CA ASP A 117 -8.59 -6.22 -8.73
C ASP A 117 -9.06 -5.63 -7.40
N VAL A 118 -9.91 -6.39 -6.71
CA VAL A 118 -10.39 -6.08 -5.36
C VAL A 118 -10.02 -7.22 -4.44
N LEU A 119 -9.07 -6.98 -3.56
CA LEU A 119 -8.58 -7.95 -2.59
C LEU A 119 -9.01 -7.54 -1.18
N ARG A 120 -9.56 -8.48 -0.42
CA ARG A 120 -9.86 -8.30 1.01
C ARG A 120 -9.34 -9.49 1.81
N GLY A 121 -8.41 -9.24 2.74
CA GLY A 121 -7.86 -10.27 3.63
C GLY A 121 -8.93 -10.80 4.58
N GLY A 122 -9.45 -9.91 5.44
CA GLY A 122 -10.53 -10.24 6.37
C GLY A 122 -10.03 -10.30 7.80
N ASN A 123 -10.05 -11.47 8.43
CA ASN A 123 -9.51 -11.62 9.79
C ASN A 123 -8.24 -12.45 9.78
N GLY A 124 -7.28 -12.00 10.56
CA GLY A 124 -5.99 -12.61 10.79
C GLY A 124 -4.90 -11.85 10.05
N ARG A 125 -3.69 -12.41 10.03
CA ARG A 125 -2.55 -11.79 9.37
C ARG A 125 -2.52 -12.23 7.91
N ASP A 126 -2.91 -11.32 7.04
CA ASP A 126 -3.06 -11.57 5.62
C ASP A 126 -1.90 -10.98 4.81
N THR A 127 -1.74 -11.45 3.58
CA THR A 127 -0.75 -10.97 2.62
C THR A 127 -1.43 -10.80 1.27
N LEU A 128 -1.48 -9.56 0.77
CA LEU A 128 -2.20 -9.17 -0.44
C LEU A 128 -1.23 -8.54 -1.44
N TYR A 129 -1.27 -9.00 -2.69
CA TYR A 129 -0.54 -8.45 -3.84
C TYR A 129 -1.53 -8.00 -4.92
N GLY A 130 -1.49 -6.72 -5.30
CA GLY A 130 -2.31 -6.16 -6.39
C GLY A 130 -1.81 -6.58 -7.77
N ALA A 131 -0.48 -6.52 -7.96
CA ALA A 131 0.23 -6.83 -9.20
C ALA A 131 0.01 -5.79 -10.32
N ASP A 132 -0.41 -6.19 -11.53
CA ASP A 132 -0.52 -5.24 -12.65
C ASP A 132 -1.92 -4.58 -12.65
N GLY A 133 -2.00 -3.28 -12.37
CA GLY A 133 -3.07 -2.42 -12.88
C GLY A 133 -3.59 -1.33 -11.95
N ARG A 134 -4.83 -1.40 -11.47
CA ARG A 134 -5.32 -0.42 -10.50
C ARG A 134 -6.19 -1.11 -9.49
N ASP A 135 -5.60 -1.37 -8.35
CA ASP A 135 -6.13 -2.32 -7.40
C ASP A 135 -6.66 -1.65 -6.15
N TYR A 136 -7.59 -2.35 -5.52
CA TYR A 136 -8.11 -2.01 -4.21
C TYR A 136 -7.77 -3.14 -3.24
N LEU A 137 -6.92 -2.86 -2.26
CA LEU A 137 -6.50 -3.82 -1.25
C LEU A 137 -7.01 -3.37 0.13
N GLN A 138 -7.55 -4.32 0.89
CA GLN A 138 -7.97 -4.11 2.27
C GLN A 138 -7.50 -5.28 3.15
N GLY A 139 -6.63 -5.02 4.12
CA GLY A 139 -6.12 -6.02 5.07
C GLY A 139 -7.24 -6.53 5.99
N GLY A 140 -7.75 -5.66 6.84
CA GLY A 140 -8.86 -5.98 7.73
C GLY A 140 -8.40 -6.03 9.19
N ASN A 141 -8.69 -7.11 9.90
CA ASN A 141 -8.27 -7.27 11.28
C ASN A 141 -7.01 -8.11 11.32
N GLY A 142 -5.86 -7.56 11.67
CA GLY A 142 -4.65 -8.32 11.39
C GLY A 142 -3.38 -7.66 11.81
N ASN A 143 -2.30 -8.08 11.18
CA ASN A 143 -1.05 -7.34 11.09
C ASN A 143 -0.62 -7.64 9.67
N ASP A 144 -1.16 -6.89 8.73
CA ASP A 144 -1.28 -7.30 7.34
C ASP A 144 -0.14 -6.76 6.50
N TYR A 145 0.12 -7.44 5.39
CA TYR A 145 1.06 -6.99 4.37
C TYR A 145 0.30 -6.76 3.07
N LEU A 146 0.33 -5.52 2.58
CA LEU A 146 -0.33 -5.10 1.35
C LEU A 146 0.72 -4.50 0.40
N ASP A 147 0.72 -4.98 -0.83
CA ASP A 147 1.64 -4.55 -1.88
C ASP A 147 0.87 -4.22 -3.16
N GLY A 148 0.88 -2.95 -3.57
CA GLY A 148 0.20 -2.48 -4.77
C GLY A 148 0.88 -2.92 -6.06
N GLU A 149 2.21 -3.02 -6.04
CA GLU A 149 3.07 -3.27 -7.22
C GLU A 149 2.91 -2.21 -8.35
N ASP A 150 2.49 -2.59 -9.55
CA ASP A 150 2.47 -1.70 -10.72
C ASP A 150 1.06 -1.11 -10.88
N GLY A 151 0.84 0.16 -10.59
CA GLY A 151 -0.52 0.68 -10.70
C GLY A 151 -0.81 2.10 -10.28
N ASN A 152 -2.02 2.33 -9.78
CA ASN A 152 -2.41 3.56 -9.08
C ASN A 152 -3.39 3.14 -8.00
N ASP A 153 -2.84 2.56 -6.96
CA ASP A 153 -3.55 1.62 -6.13
C ASP A 153 -4.14 2.31 -4.90
N THR A 154 -5.04 1.60 -4.25
CA THR A 154 -5.64 2.06 -3.01
C THR A 154 -5.56 0.96 -1.97
N LEU A 155 -4.76 1.19 -0.94
CA LEU A 155 -4.48 0.24 0.13
C LEU A 155 -5.06 0.76 1.45
N TYR A 156 -5.72 -0.13 2.17
CA TYR A 156 -6.23 0.09 3.53
C TYR A 156 -5.73 -1.03 4.45
N GLY A 157 -4.93 -0.67 5.48
CA GLY A 157 -4.40 -1.62 6.45
C GLY A 157 -5.52 -2.22 7.30
N GLY A 158 -6.17 -1.36 8.08
CA GLY A 158 -7.28 -1.74 8.94
C GLY A 158 -6.87 -1.68 10.41
N TRP A 159 -7.10 -2.77 11.13
CA TRP A 159 -6.73 -2.87 12.53
C TRP A 159 -5.45 -3.66 12.68
N GLY A 160 -4.53 -3.10 13.46
CA GLY A 160 -3.31 -3.77 13.88
C GLY A 160 -2.10 -3.05 13.35
N ARG A 161 -0.98 -3.75 13.27
CA ARG A 161 0.25 -3.18 12.71
C ARG A 161 0.46 -3.71 11.31
N ASP A 162 0.25 -2.83 10.35
CA ASP A 162 0.23 -3.17 8.96
C ASP A 162 1.47 -2.64 8.23
N THR A 163 1.74 -3.23 7.07
CA THR A 163 2.78 -2.81 6.13
C THR A 163 2.13 -2.60 4.78
N LEU A 164 2.12 -1.36 4.31
CA LEU A 164 1.52 -0.96 3.04
C LEU A 164 2.61 -0.42 2.11
N LEU A 165 2.73 -1.03 0.93
CA LEU A 165 3.66 -0.62 -0.13
C LEU A 165 2.84 -0.24 -1.38
N GLY A 166 2.97 1.00 -1.87
CA GLY A 166 2.34 1.45 -3.12
C GLY A 166 3.11 1.01 -4.36
N ASP A 167 4.44 1.02 -4.28
CA ASP A 167 5.36 0.70 -5.37
C ASP A 167 5.27 1.66 -6.58
N ASP A 168 5.01 1.21 -7.80
CA ASP A 168 5.09 2.06 -9.00
C ASP A 168 3.69 2.61 -9.31
N GLY A 169 3.46 3.91 -9.18
CA GLY A 169 2.11 4.42 -9.39
C GLY A 169 1.82 5.75 -8.74
N ARG A 170 0.58 6.20 -8.84
CA ARG A 170 0.09 7.24 -7.94
C ARG A 170 -0.88 6.59 -6.97
N ASP A 171 -0.37 6.35 -5.77
CA ASP A 171 -1.03 5.45 -4.84
C ASP A 171 -1.67 6.21 -3.68
N LYS A 172 -2.63 5.54 -3.06
CA LYS A 172 -3.27 6.01 -1.84
C LYS A 172 -3.17 4.92 -0.78
N LEU A 173 -2.41 5.18 0.26
CA LEU A 173 -2.20 4.28 1.38
C LEU A 173 -2.88 4.85 2.63
N VAL A 174 -3.66 4.03 3.32
CA VAL A 174 -4.34 4.40 4.56
C VAL A 174 -4.08 3.33 5.62
N GLY A 175 -3.37 3.66 6.69
CA GLY A 175 -3.03 2.73 7.79
C GLY A 175 -4.28 2.30 8.57
N GLU A 176 -4.97 3.29 9.15
CA GLU A 176 -6.15 3.17 10.02
C GLU A 176 -5.78 3.05 11.51
N GLU A 177 -5.96 1.92 12.18
CA GLU A 177 -5.64 1.80 13.62
C GLU A 177 -4.39 0.95 13.84
N GLY A 178 -3.37 1.51 14.49
CA GLY A 178 -2.19 0.81 14.99
C GLY A 178 -0.89 1.38 14.41
N ASP A 179 0.25 0.90 14.91
CA ASP A 179 1.58 1.49 14.57
C ASP A 179 2.06 1.02 13.18
N ASP A 180 1.68 1.69 12.11
CA ASP A 180 1.81 1.23 10.73
C ASP A 180 3.12 1.64 10.02
N TYR A 181 3.44 0.89 8.96
CA TYR A 181 4.50 1.24 8.01
C TYR A 181 3.92 1.48 6.62
N LEU A 182 4.05 2.71 6.10
CA LEU A 182 3.56 3.10 4.78
C LEU A 182 4.73 3.55 3.90
N SER A 183 4.85 2.97 2.70
CA SER A 183 5.81 3.37 1.67
C SER A 183 5.10 3.63 0.33
N GLY A 184 5.14 4.86 -0.17
CA GLY A 184 4.51 5.25 -1.44
C GLY A 184 5.20 4.61 -2.63
N GLY A 185 6.52 4.79 -2.76
CA GLY A 185 7.30 4.17 -3.82
C GLY A 185 7.68 5.17 -4.90
N ARG A 186 7.26 4.96 -6.16
CA ARG A 186 7.47 5.89 -7.26
C ARG A 186 6.15 6.50 -7.69
N GLY A 187 6.06 7.81 -7.58
CA GLY A 187 5.00 8.63 -8.15
C GLY A 187 4.55 9.64 -7.13
N ALA A 188 3.33 10.18 -7.26
CA ALA A 188 2.90 11.30 -6.42
C ALA A 188 1.81 10.83 -5.46
N ASP A 189 2.24 10.29 -4.33
CA ASP A 189 1.43 9.42 -3.49
C ASP A 189 0.72 10.18 -2.37
N VAL A 190 -0.29 9.54 -1.80
CA VAL A 190 -1.01 10.04 -0.62
C VAL A 190 -0.96 8.97 0.47
N LEU A 191 -0.19 9.24 1.52
CA LEU A 191 -0.06 8.36 2.68
C LEU A 191 -0.78 9.00 3.86
N LYS A 192 -1.72 8.26 4.46
CA LYS A 192 -2.49 8.69 5.62
C LYS A 192 -2.51 7.61 6.69
N ALA A 193 -1.71 7.75 7.72
CA ALA A 193 -1.52 6.67 8.69
C ALA A 193 -2.67 6.58 9.71
N ASN A 194 -3.14 7.72 10.23
CA ASN A 194 -4.27 7.91 11.16
C ASN A 194 -3.94 7.75 12.66
N GLU A 195 -4.29 6.64 13.30
CA GLU A 195 -4.08 6.45 14.74
C GLU A 195 -2.93 5.46 14.95
N GLY A 196 -1.94 5.80 15.77
CA GLY A 196 -0.77 4.95 15.95
C GLY A 196 0.53 5.74 15.83
N ASN A 197 1.65 5.14 16.26
CA ASN A 197 2.96 5.75 16.04
C ASN A 197 3.50 5.23 14.72
N ASP A 198 3.29 5.99 13.65
CA ASP A 198 3.43 5.47 12.30
C ASP A 198 4.78 5.82 11.67
N THR A 199 5.17 5.07 10.65
CA THR A 199 6.34 5.38 9.81
C THR A 199 5.89 5.58 8.36
N LEU A 200 6.13 6.79 7.83
CA LEU A 200 5.73 7.18 6.49
C LEU A 200 6.96 7.47 5.61
N ILE A 201 7.02 6.82 4.45
CA ILE A 201 8.05 7.04 3.43
C ILE A 201 7.35 7.37 2.11
N GLY A 202 7.40 8.64 1.68
CA GLY A 202 6.80 9.03 0.39
C GLY A 202 7.45 8.28 -0.78
N GLY A 203 8.78 8.34 -0.84
CA GLY A 203 9.54 7.72 -1.92
C GLY A 203 9.91 8.77 -2.96
N HIS A 204 9.72 8.47 -4.24
CA HIS A 204 10.07 9.35 -5.35
C HIS A 204 8.83 10.07 -5.88
N GLY A 205 8.75 11.38 -5.66
CA GLY A 205 7.80 12.22 -6.35
C GLY A 205 7.44 13.43 -5.53
N GLY A 206 6.17 13.80 -5.53
CA GLY A 206 5.68 14.93 -4.75
C GLY A 206 4.54 14.44 -3.88
N ASP A 207 4.89 13.90 -2.72
CA ASP A 207 3.98 13.10 -1.92
C ASP A 207 3.23 13.95 -0.90
N ILE A 208 2.06 13.47 -0.50
CA ILE A 208 1.29 14.01 0.63
C ILE A 208 1.37 13.01 1.76
N LEU A 209 2.02 13.41 2.85
CA LEU A 209 2.20 12.61 4.04
C LEU A 209 1.33 13.17 5.16
N ILE A 210 0.51 12.33 5.75
CA ILE A 210 -0.39 12.67 6.85
C ILE A 210 -0.18 11.58 7.90
N GLY A 211 0.53 11.91 8.98
CA GLY A 211 0.75 11.00 10.11
C GLY A 211 -0.58 10.72 10.80
N GLY A 212 -1.00 11.61 11.69
CA GLY A 212 -2.37 11.64 12.16
C GLY A 212 -2.45 12.07 13.60
N SER A 213 -2.83 11.15 14.48
CA SER A 213 -2.72 11.30 15.93
C SER A 213 -1.54 10.46 16.42
N ASP A 214 -1.02 10.78 17.61
CA ASP A 214 0.14 10.12 18.22
C ASP A 214 1.46 10.49 17.51
N ASP A 215 2.57 9.84 17.88
CA ASP A 215 3.92 10.30 17.52
C ASP A 215 4.41 9.61 16.22
N ASP A 216 4.46 10.36 15.12
CA ASP A 216 4.77 9.82 13.79
C ASP A 216 6.20 10.09 13.31
N ILE A 217 6.70 9.26 12.39
CA ILE A 217 8.02 9.43 11.76
C ILE A 217 7.89 9.55 10.25
N PHE A 218 8.31 10.70 9.71
CA PHE A 218 8.40 10.95 8.27
C PHE A 218 9.84 10.73 7.80
N VAL A 219 10.08 9.67 7.02
CA VAL A 219 11.43 9.24 6.63
C VAL A 219 11.76 9.65 5.20
N PHE A 220 12.93 10.24 5.02
CA PHE A 220 13.46 10.61 3.70
C PHE A 220 14.82 9.93 3.48
N LEU A 221 14.91 9.11 2.43
CA LEU A 221 16.08 8.26 2.17
C LEU A 221 17.00 8.80 1.05
N SER A 222 16.57 9.83 0.34
CA SER A 222 17.41 10.46 -0.68
C SER A 222 17.00 11.90 -0.96
N LEU A 223 17.92 12.69 -1.50
CA LEU A 223 17.61 14.02 -2.04
C LEU A 223 16.59 13.97 -3.18
N ALA A 224 16.52 12.83 -3.88
CA ALA A 224 15.58 12.63 -4.96
C ALA A 224 14.15 12.35 -4.49
N ALA A 225 13.96 12.08 -3.20
CA ALA A 225 12.64 11.92 -2.62
C ALA A 225 11.87 13.24 -2.62
N SER A 226 12.55 14.34 -2.27
CA SER A 226 11.92 15.65 -2.10
C SER A 226 12.67 16.77 -2.83
N ARG A 227 12.49 16.83 -4.16
CA ARG A 227 13.24 17.74 -5.05
C ARG A 227 12.53 19.07 -5.25
N PRO A 228 13.23 20.21 -5.09
CA PRO A 228 12.63 21.50 -5.45
C PRO A 228 12.26 21.57 -6.93
N GLY A 229 11.00 21.92 -7.23
CA GLY A 229 10.53 22.12 -8.59
C GLY A 229 9.08 21.70 -8.76
N THR A 230 8.63 21.73 -10.01
CA THR A 230 7.34 21.19 -10.43
C THR A 230 7.49 20.43 -11.74
N SER A 231 6.65 19.41 -11.94
CA SER A 231 6.50 18.70 -13.22
C SER A 231 5.02 18.65 -13.55
N GLY A 232 4.64 19.10 -14.76
CA GLY A 232 3.23 19.13 -15.17
C GLY A 232 2.33 20.05 -14.34
N GLY A 233 2.89 20.87 -13.44
CA GLY A 233 2.15 21.73 -12.52
C GLY A 233 2.09 21.20 -11.08
N GLU A 234 2.45 19.94 -10.86
CA GLU A 234 2.50 19.33 -9.53
C GLU A 234 3.88 19.52 -8.87
N PRO A 235 3.95 19.68 -7.54
CA PRO A 235 5.20 19.66 -6.78
C PRO A 235 6.01 18.38 -7.03
N LEU A 236 7.33 18.51 -6.99
CA LEU A 236 8.28 17.37 -6.93
C LEU A 236 8.88 17.19 -5.52
N PHE A 237 8.28 17.88 -4.55
CA PHE A 237 8.68 17.87 -3.16
C PHE A 237 7.48 17.48 -2.32
N ASP A 238 7.78 16.91 -1.17
CA ASP A 238 6.78 16.31 -0.31
C ASP A 238 6.16 17.34 0.62
N GLN A 239 4.95 17.02 1.00
CA GLN A 239 4.08 17.88 1.77
C GLN A 239 3.57 17.11 2.98
N ILE A 240 4.00 17.52 4.16
CA ILE A 240 3.43 17.01 5.42
C ILE A 240 2.20 17.86 5.73
N ARG A 241 1.01 17.22 5.71
CA ARG A 241 -0.30 17.88 5.74
C ARG A 241 -1.16 17.41 6.89
N ALA A 242 -2.06 18.27 7.34
CA ALA A 242 -2.99 17.92 8.39
C ALA A 242 -4.13 17.09 7.81
N THR A 243 -4.71 16.20 8.62
CA THR A 243 -6.05 15.70 8.30
C THR A 243 -6.98 16.91 8.23
N SER A 244 -7.69 17.09 7.11
CA SER A 244 -8.56 18.26 6.92
C SER A 244 -9.60 18.34 8.04
N SER A 245 -9.35 19.11 9.08
CA SER A 245 -10.28 19.22 10.20
C SER A 245 -11.27 20.34 9.87
N ALA A 246 -12.55 20.00 9.88
CA ALA A 246 -13.64 20.97 9.98
C ALA A 246 -13.67 21.68 11.36
N ALA A 247 -12.52 21.80 12.02
CA ALA A 247 -12.38 22.44 13.32
C ALA A 247 -12.00 23.92 13.15
N ALA A 248 -12.54 24.77 14.02
CA ALA A 248 -12.37 26.23 13.97
C ALA A 248 -10.96 26.73 14.32
N THR A 249 -10.03 25.81 14.59
CA THR A 249 -8.59 26.04 14.81
C THR A 249 -7.85 25.22 13.76
N PRO A 250 -6.90 25.80 12.99
CA PRO A 250 -6.08 25.00 12.08
C PRO A 250 -5.40 23.90 12.90
N ALA A 251 -5.72 22.63 12.63
CA ALA A 251 -4.92 21.53 13.11
C ALA A 251 -3.55 21.66 12.46
N ALA A 252 -2.48 21.55 13.24
CA ALA A 252 -1.15 21.45 12.65
C ALA A 252 -0.98 20.03 12.08
N ALA A 253 -0.30 19.93 10.96
CA ALA A 253 0.04 18.64 10.34
C ALA A 253 1.11 17.85 11.10
N PHE A 254 1.81 18.53 12.02
CA PHE A 254 2.94 18.04 12.77
C PHE A 254 2.65 18.30 14.25
N GLU A 255 2.48 17.23 15.02
CA GLU A 255 2.17 17.26 16.44
C GLU A 255 3.45 17.33 17.30
N ASP A 256 3.29 17.46 18.62
CA ASP A 256 4.41 17.44 19.57
C ASP A 256 4.77 15.97 19.83
N GLY A 257 5.87 15.49 19.24
CA GLY A 257 6.26 14.08 19.26
C GLY A 257 6.65 13.53 17.89
N ASP A 258 6.11 14.12 16.82
CA ASP A 258 6.45 13.79 15.44
C ASP A 258 7.93 14.08 15.13
N LEU A 259 8.51 13.27 14.25
CA LEU A 259 9.91 13.39 13.82
C LEU A 259 10.04 13.36 12.30
N ILE A 260 10.98 14.17 11.79
CA ILE A 260 11.46 14.07 10.41
C ILE A 260 12.81 13.37 10.41
N ASP A 261 12.87 12.17 9.86
CA ASP A 261 14.11 11.40 9.73
C ASP A 261 14.80 11.67 8.38
N LEU A 262 15.95 12.35 8.47
CA LEU A 262 16.83 12.64 7.34
C LEU A 262 18.17 11.89 7.44
N SER A 263 18.33 11.00 8.43
CA SER A 263 19.59 10.30 8.71
C SER A 263 20.03 9.35 7.59
N GLY A 264 19.09 8.98 6.71
CA GLY A 264 19.35 8.21 5.49
C GLY A 264 19.93 9.02 4.33
N ILE A 265 19.98 10.36 4.41
CA ILE A 265 20.46 11.22 3.32
C ILE A 265 21.93 11.58 3.51
N ASP A 266 22.74 11.36 2.48
CA ASP A 266 24.09 11.95 2.41
C ASP A 266 24.00 13.46 2.11
N ALA A 267 24.23 14.27 3.14
CA ALA A 267 24.16 15.73 3.12
C ALA A 267 25.32 16.41 2.36
N ASN A 268 26.24 15.67 1.75
CA ASN A 268 27.37 16.27 1.04
C ASN A 268 27.84 15.47 -0.18
N LYS A 269 27.41 15.89 -1.38
CA LYS A 269 27.84 15.27 -2.65
C LYS A 269 29.33 15.43 -2.96
N THR A 270 30.10 16.23 -2.20
CA THR A 270 31.50 16.56 -2.50
C THR A 270 32.52 15.74 -1.72
N TRP A 271 32.14 15.10 -0.62
CA TRP A 271 33.02 14.28 0.23
C TRP A 271 32.51 12.83 0.23
N SER A 272 33.41 11.84 0.33
CA SER A 272 33.01 10.43 0.36
C SER A 272 32.53 10.00 1.75
N GLY A 273 31.38 9.32 1.82
CA GLY A 273 30.81 8.68 3.02
C GLY A 273 29.57 9.39 3.52
N ASP A 274 28.72 8.70 4.30
CA ASP A 274 27.44 9.23 4.79
C ASP A 274 27.68 10.43 5.71
N GLN A 275 27.30 11.63 5.26
CA GLN A 275 27.37 12.83 6.09
C GLN A 275 25.97 13.24 6.52
N ALA A 276 25.75 13.22 7.83
CA ALA A 276 24.58 13.79 8.47
C ALA A 276 24.43 15.29 8.13
N PHE A 277 23.19 15.75 8.07
CA PHE A 277 22.91 17.18 8.04
C PHE A 277 23.35 17.84 9.35
N ARG A 278 23.70 19.12 9.27
CA ARG A 278 23.91 19.98 10.44
C ARG A 278 22.71 20.90 10.60
N TRP A 279 22.16 20.98 11.81
CA TRP A 279 21.09 21.94 12.09
C TRP A 279 21.60 23.39 11.96
N GLY A 280 20.95 24.16 11.08
CA GLY A 280 21.23 25.57 10.82
C GLY A 280 20.21 26.54 11.41
N GLY A 281 19.07 26.03 11.90
CA GLY A 281 17.99 26.84 12.45
C GLY A 281 17.21 27.65 11.40
N ILE A 282 16.67 28.79 11.81
CA ILE A 282 15.82 29.62 10.96
C ILE A 282 16.65 30.34 9.88
N TYR A 283 16.33 30.12 8.60
CA TYR A 283 16.93 30.84 7.49
C TYR A 283 16.30 32.23 7.31
N ASN A 284 17.12 33.26 7.54
CA ASN A 284 16.73 34.68 7.48
C ASN A 284 17.30 35.41 6.26
N GLY A 285 17.71 34.68 5.22
CA GLY A 285 18.46 35.22 4.08
C GLY A 285 19.96 35.31 4.37
N GLY A 286 20.77 34.72 3.50
CA GLY A 286 22.22 34.59 3.69
C GLY A 286 22.83 33.53 2.80
N ALA A 287 24.12 33.26 2.99
CA ALA A 287 24.79 32.15 2.31
C ALA A 287 24.14 30.82 2.68
N ARG A 288 23.95 29.93 1.70
CA ARG A 288 23.45 28.58 1.91
C ARG A 288 24.64 27.67 2.20
N GLU A 289 24.81 27.31 3.45
CA GLU A 289 25.92 26.43 3.84
C GLU A 289 25.61 24.99 3.41
N THR A 290 26.61 24.34 2.82
CA THR A 290 26.48 22.96 2.35
C THR A 290 26.36 21.97 3.49
N GLY A 291 25.38 21.08 3.37
CA GLY A 291 25.05 20.07 4.37
C GLY A 291 24.42 20.67 5.62
N THR A 292 23.82 21.86 5.51
CA THR A 292 23.10 22.52 6.60
C THR A 292 21.61 22.50 6.31
N LEU A 293 20.83 22.04 7.28
CA LEU A 293 19.38 22.03 7.27
C LEU A 293 18.84 23.33 7.84
N TYR A 294 17.91 23.96 7.11
CA TYR A 294 17.26 25.19 7.55
C TYR A 294 15.75 25.07 7.53
N VAL A 295 15.10 25.87 8.38
CA VAL A 295 13.65 26.09 8.34
C VAL A 295 13.32 27.54 8.01
N THR A 296 12.25 27.79 7.26
CA THR A 296 11.80 29.17 6.96
C THR A 296 10.29 29.24 6.74
N ASN A 297 9.70 30.42 6.99
CA ASN A 297 8.26 30.62 6.81
C ASN A 297 7.90 30.71 5.32
N ASN A 298 6.80 30.06 4.93
CA ASN A 298 6.16 30.20 3.62
C ASN A 298 4.66 30.43 3.77
N GLY A 299 4.27 31.68 4.00
CA GLY A 299 2.86 32.01 4.23
C GLY A 299 2.38 31.49 5.59
N SER A 300 1.45 30.53 5.57
CA SER A 300 0.94 29.81 6.75
C SER A 300 1.70 28.53 7.08
N ASP A 301 2.67 28.19 6.24
CA ASP A 301 3.36 26.90 6.24
C ASP A 301 4.84 27.12 6.58
N THR A 302 5.55 26.05 6.90
CA THR A 302 7.00 26.03 7.08
C THR A 302 7.66 25.24 5.96
N LEU A 303 8.80 25.72 5.47
CA LEU A 303 9.67 24.98 4.57
C LEU A 303 10.89 24.47 5.30
N VAL A 304 11.20 23.19 5.11
CA VAL A 304 12.49 22.59 5.45
C VAL A 304 13.33 22.59 4.17
N LEU A 305 14.56 23.10 4.25
CA LEU A 305 15.41 23.35 3.09
C LEU A 305 16.85 22.91 3.36
N ALA A 306 17.48 22.26 2.39
CA ALA A 306 18.90 21.98 2.45
C ALA A 306 19.59 22.15 1.09
N ASN A 307 20.86 22.54 1.13
CA ASN A 307 21.77 22.62 -0.01
C ASN A 307 22.95 21.68 0.26
N VAL A 308 23.29 20.84 -0.70
CA VAL A 308 24.28 19.77 -0.53
C VAL A 308 25.41 19.79 -1.56
N ASP A 309 25.38 20.68 -2.55
CA ASP A 309 26.39 20.73 -3.62
C ASP A 309 27.01 22.10 -3.93
N ARG A 310 26.85 23.09 -3.03
CA ARG A 310 27.48 24.43 -3.10
C ARG A 310 27.02 25.28 -4.28
N ASP A 311 25.90 24.94 -4.90
CA ASP A 311 25.26 25.82 -5.88
C ASP A 311 24.36 26.87 -5.20
N ASP A 312 23.72 27.73 -6.00
CA ASP A 312 22.75 28.72 -5.51
C ASP A 312 21.32 28.15 -5.40
N GLY A 313 21.16 26.84 -5.60
CA GLY A 313 19.91 26.08 -5.54
C GLY A 313 19.61 25.55 -4.14
N TRP A 314 18.40 25.02 -3.99
CA TRP A 314 18.10 24.10 -2.90
C TRP A 314 18.08 22.72 -3.53
N ASP A 315 18.65 21.73 -2.84
CA ASP A 315 18.69 20.34 -3.31
C ASP A 315 17.55 19.51 -2.71
N PHE A 316 17.05 19.94 -1.56
CA PHE A 316 16.03 19.27 -0.78
C PHE A 316 15.03 20.30 -0.28
N LYS A 317 13.74 19.94 -0.33
CA LYS A 317 12.65 20.77 0.19
C LYS A 317 11.54 19.87 0.73
N ILE A 318 11.02 20.19 1.91
CA ILE A 318 9.73 19.70 2.41
C ILE A 318 8.86 20.93 2.70
N GLU A 319 7.56 20.83 2.47
CA GLU A 319 6.59 21.80 2.96
C GLU A 319 5.72 21.19 4.06
N ILE A 320 5.57 21.89 5.18
CA ILE A 320 4.80 21.43 6.33
C ILE A 320 3.67 22.41 6.59
N GLU A 321 2.43 21.91 6.61
CA GLU A 321 1.26 22.70 7.00
C GLU A 321 1.24 22.89 8.52
N ASP A 322 1.72 24.04 9.00
CA ASP A 322 1.91 24.28 10.44
C ASP A 322 0.79 25.12 11.10
N GLY A 323 -0.23 25.52 10.34
CA GLY A 323 -1.39 26.22 10.86
C GLY A 323 -1.09 27.61 11.46
N ARG A 324 0.02 28.27 11.04
CA ARG A 324 0.55 29.56 11.51
C ARG A 324 1.45 29.49 12.76
N ARG A 325 1.98 28.31 13.11
CA ARG A 325 3.04 28.20 14.13
C ARG A 325 4.34 28.85 13.64
N GLY A 326 4.64 28.69 12.35
CA GLY A 326 5.83 29.20 11.69
C GLY A 326 7.12 28.48 12.09
N ALA A 327 8.19 28.77 11.35
CA ALA A 327 9.48 28.08 11.40
C ALA A 327 10.21 28.13 12.76
N GLY A 328 9.82 29.02 13.66
CA GLY A 328 10.41 29.09 15.01
C GLY A 328 9.85 28.05 15.98
N TRP A 329 8.85 27.27 15.55
CA TRP A 329 8.32 26.15 16.31
C TRP A 329 9.21 24.92 16.21
N TYR A 330 9.92 24.78 15.09
CA TYR A 330 10.81 23.65 14.82
C TYR A 330 12.21 23.84 15.42
N LEU A 331 12.67 22.83 16.13
CA LEU A 331 13.93 22.77 16.86
C LEU A 331 14.79 21.61 16.34
N ASP A 332 15.97 21.40 16.92
CA ASP A 332 16.87 20.32 16.49
C ASP A 332 16.37 18.93 16.90
N ASP A 333 15.49 18.83 17.89
CA ASP A 333 14.89 17.59 18.37
C ASP A 333 13.71 17.08 17.53
N ASP A 334 13.13 17.90 16.65
CA ASP A 334 12.13 17.47 15.66
C ASP A 334 12.75 16.71 14.47
N PHE A 335 14.08 16.64 14.39
CA PHE A 335 14.80 16.03 13.28
C PHE A 335 15.80 14.97 13.74
N ILE A 336 15.80 13.83 13.03
CA ILE A 336 16.85 12.83 13.13
C ILE A 336 17.83 13.09 11.98
N LEU A 337 19.06 13.53 12.30
CA LEU A 337 20.07 13.98 11.34
C LEU A 337 21.29 13.05 11.23
#